data_AF-A0A3R6RBK5-F1
#
_entry.id   AF-A0A3R6RBK5-F1
#
_cell.length_a   1.000
_cell.length_b   1.000
_cell.length_c   1.000
_cell.angle_alpha   90.00
_cell.angle_beta   90.00
_cell.angle_gamma   90.00
#
_symmetry.space_group_name_H-M   'P 1'
#
loop_
_entity.id
_entity.type
_entity.pdbx_description
1 polymer ?
#
loop_
_entity_poly.entity_id
_entity_poly.type
_entity_poly.pdbx_seq_one_letter_code
_entity_poly.pdbx_strand_id
1 'polypeptide(L)'
;MSIHTYIRRYALFLTGVILSATGIAFITRAGLGTSPVSGLPFVLSLITSISMGTYTFLFNMTFLMLEAILRRKFTIHQALQIPVTFFFSFCIDTAMAFIPTRFGGPWGPSFVYLVIGCIIMALGISFEVIADVIMLPAEAFVRELSKKTGIPFGNAKVAFDSTLTILAMAVALIAFHKLNGVREGTLINALCVGQLVRLWRSLLELPLKKLCTAEPAAE
;
A
#
# COMPACT_ATOMS: atom_id res chain seq x y z
N MET A 1 -13.98 6.42 -24.85
CA MET A 1 -13.53 5.19 -24.13
C MET A 1 -14.80 4.51 -23.62
N SER A 2 -15.04 3.25 -24.00
CA SER A 2 -16.30 2.56 -23.69
C SER A 2 -16.47 2.33 -22.18
N ILE A 3 -17.70 2.38 -21.67
CA ILE A 3 -18.05 2.09 -20.26
C ILE A 3 -17.45 0.75 -19.79
N HIS A 4 -17.39 -0.24 -20.68
CA HIS A 4 -16.85 -1.57 -20.37
C HIS A 4 -15.36 -1.56 -20.05
N THR A 5 -14.59 -0.69 -20.72
CA THR A 5 -13.16 -0.48 -20.46
C THR A 5 -12.95 0.08 -19.05
N TYR A 6 -13.80 1.02 -18.62
CA TYR A 6 -13.74 1.55 -17.26
C TYR A 6 -14.09 0.49 -16.22
N ILE A 7 -15.16 -0.28 -16.41
CA ILE A 7 -15.55 -1.35 -15.48
C ILE A 7 -14.41 -2.35 -15.30
N ARG A 8 -13.77 -2.81 -16.38
CA ARG A 8 -12.63 -3.74 -16.30
C ARG A 8 -11.44 -3.15 -15.55
N ARG A 9 -11.12 -1.88 -15.78
CA ARG A 9 -10.05 -1.18 -15.05
C ARG A 9 -10.36 -1.05 -13.56
N TYR A 10 -11.58 -0.66 -13.19
CA TYR A 10 -12.00 -0.59 -11.78
C TYR A 10 -11.99 -1.96 -11.11
N ALA A 11 -12.44 -3.02 -11.80
CA ALA A 11 -12.39 -4.38 -11.27
C ALA A 11 -10.94 -4.85 -11.05
N LEU A 12 -10.04 -4.58 -12.00
CA LEU A 12 -8.61 -4.87 -11.86
C LEU A 12 -7.99 -4.09 -10.69
N PHE A 13 -8.33 -2.80 -10.57
CA PHE A 13 -7.89 -1.95 -9.48
C PHE A 13 -8.37 -2.48 -8.12
N LEU A 14 -9.66 -2.81 -7.97
CA LEU A 14 -10.20 -3.38 -6.72
C LEU A 14 -9.56 -4.72 -6.36
N THR A 15 -9.29 -5.56 -7.36
CA THR A 15 -8.54 -6.81 -7.16
C THR A 15 -7.13 -6.52 -6.66
N GLY A 16 -6.47 -5.52 -7.24
CA GLY A 16 -5.18 -5.03 -6.78
C GLY A 16 -5.21 -4.58 -5.33
N VAL A 17 -6.21 -3.78 -4.94
CA VAL A 17 -6.40 -3.28 -3.57
C VAL A 17 -6.54 -4.43 -2.56
N ILE A 18 -7.32 -5.47 -2.89
CA ILE A 18 -7.49 -6.66 -2.02
C ILE A 18 -6.17 -7.42 -1.87
N LEU A 19 -5.44 -7.63 -2.97
CA LEU A 19 -4.15 -8.31 -2.95
C LEU A 19 -3.12 -7.50 -2.15
N SER A 20 -3.03 -6.19 -2.38
CA SER A 20 -2.15 -5.28 -1.63
C SER A 20 -2.44 -5.34 -0.13
N ALA A 21 -3.71 -5.26 0.27
CA ALA A 21 -4.12 -5.36 1.67
C ALA A 21 -3.75 -6.71 2.30
N THR A 22 -3.96 -7.80 1.54
CA THR A 22 -3.62 -9.17 1.98
C THR A 22 -2.10 -9.33 2.14
N GLY A 23 -1.31 -8.81 1.20
CA GLY A 23 0.15 -8.82 1.28
C GLY A 23 0.68 -8.04 2.47
N ILE A 24 0.14 -6.84 2.73
CA ILE A 24 0.45 -6.04 3.93
C ILE A 24 0.16 -6.84 5.20
N ALA A 25 -0.97 -7.54 5.25
CA ALA A 25 -1.34 -8.35 6.41
C ALA A 25 -0.37 -9.53 6.63
N PHE A 26 0.04 -10.25 5.58
CA PHE A 26 1.05 -11.30 5.68
C PHE A 26 2.40 -10.80 6.19
N ILE A 27 2.89 -9.69 5.61
CA ILE A 27 4.17 -9.06 6.02
C ILE A 27 4.09 -8.66 7.49
N THR A 28 3.00 -7.99 7.89
CA THR A 28 2.83 -7.49 9.25
C THR A 28 2.71 -8.64 10.26
N ARG A 29 1.93 -9.68 9.93
CA ARG A 29 1.75 -10.88 10.76
C ARG A 29 3.01 -11.75 10.83
N ALA A 30 3.96 -11.61 9.91
CA ALA A 30 5.26 -12.28 9.97
C ALA A 30 6.06 -11.89 11.24
N GLY A 31 5.83 -10.70 11.78
CA GLY A 31 6.54 -10.21 12.97
C GLY A 31 7.99 -9.80 12.72
N LEU A 32 8.43 -9.76 11.46
CA LEU A 32 9.75 -9.28 11.03
C LEU A 32 9.73 -7.81 10.62
N GLY A 33 8.60 -7.12 10.77
CA GLY A 33 8.42 -5.74 10.34
C GLY A 33 7.14 -5.59 9.51
N THR A 34 6.97 -4.42 8.90
CA THR A 34 5.89 -4.14 7.93
C THR A 34 6.39 -3.24 6.79
N SER A 35 5.50 -2.90 5.85
CA SER A 35 5.79 -1.95 4.77
C SER A 35 6.14 -0.56 5.33
N PRO A 36 7.11 0.19 4.76
CA PRO A 36 7.47 1.53 5.20
C PRO A 36 6.29 2.49 5.42
N VAL A 37 5.31 2.48 4.50
CA VAL A 37 4.12 3.33 4.57
C VAL A 37 3.17 2.88 5.69
N SER A 38 3.06 1.57 5.90
CA SER A 38 2.16 0.96 6.89
C SER A 38 2.79 0.80 8.28
N GLY A 39 4.09 1.10 8.40
CA GLY A 39 4.87 1.04 9.65
C GLY A 39 4.26 1.88 10.75
N LEU A 40 4.01 3.15 10.46
CA LEU A 40 3.49 4.08 11.45
C LEU A 40 2.04 3.73 11.89
N PRO A 41 1.09 3.45 10.98
CA PRO A 41 -0.21 2.90 11.35
C PRO A 41 -0.14 1.65 12.22
N PHE A 42 0.78 0.73 11.89
CA PHE A 42 0.92 -0.52 12.64
C PHE A 42 1.44 -0.28 14.05
N VAL A 43 2.51 0.50 14.22
CA VAL A 43 3.05 0.82 15.55
C VAL A 43 2.00 1.50 16.43
N LEU A 44 1.22 2.43 15.89
CA LEU A 44 0.13 3.09 16.64
C LEU A 44 -1.01 2.11 17.00
N SER A 45 -1.31 1.14 16.13
CA SER A 45 -2.27 0.07 16.43
C SER A 45 -1.77 -0.91 17.50
N LEU A 46 -0.47 -0.96 17.78
CA LEU A 46 0.07 -1.73 18.90
C LEU A 46 -0.04 -0.97 20.23
N ILE A 47 -0.05 0.37 20.19
CA ILE A 47 -0.08 1.24 21.37
C ILE A 47 -1.53 1.48 21.83
N THR A 48 -2.47 1.48 20.90
CA THR A 48 -3.88 1.78 21.15
C THR A 48 -4.78 0.59 20.83
N SER A 49 -6.04 0.63 21.23
CA SER A 49 -7.04 -0.39 20.87
C SER A 49 -7.61 -0.22 19.46
N ILE A 50 -7.09 0.73 18.67
CA ILE A 50 -7.57 1.04 17.32
C ILE A 50 -6.88 0.12 16.30
N SER A 51 -7.64 -0.39 15.34
CA SER A 51 -7.14 -1.31 14.32
C SER A 51 -6.14 -0.66 13.35
N MET A 52 -5.29 -1.49 12.75
CA MET A 52 -4.32 -1.05 11.75
C MET A 52 -4.99 -0.46 10.51
N GLY A 53 -6.10 -1.04 10.06
CA GLY A 53 -6.91 -0.53 8.96
C GLY A 53 -7.46 0.87 9.27
N THR A 54 -7.96 1.08 10.48
CA THR A 54 -8.47 2.39 10.92
C THR A 54 -7.38 3.45 10.92
N TYR A 55 -6.19 3.16 11.46
CA TYR A 55 -5.06 4.09 11.34
C TYR A 55 -4.67 4.32 9.89
N THR A 56 -4.62 3.28 9.07
CA THR A 56 -4.32 3.41 7.64
C THR A 56 -5.31 4.35 6.95
N PHE A 57 -6.59 4.29 7.31
CA PHE A 57 -7.62 5.19 6.81
C PHE A 57 -7.36 6.63 7.25
N LEU A 58 -7.14 6.84 8.56
CA LEU A 58 -6.85 8.15 9.15
C LEU A 58 -5.65 8.82 8.50
N PHE A 59 -4.52 8.11 8.37
CA PHE A 59 -3.31 8.63 7.72
C PHE A 59 -3.58 8.97 6.25
N ASN A 60 -4.30 8.13 5.52
CA ASN A 60 -4.68 8.42 4.14
C ASN A 60 -5.61 9.65 4.05
N MET A 61 -6.51 9.86 5.00
CA MET A 61 -7.32 11.09 5.06
C MET A 61 -6.46 12.32 5.35
N THR A 62 -5.44 12.21 6.21
CA THR A 62 -4.46 13.28 6.41
C THR A 62 -3.70 13.59 5.13
N PHE A 63 -3.21 12.57 4.41
CA PHE A 63 -2.51 12.79 3.13
C PHE A 63 -3.42 13.37 2.06
N LEU A 64 -4.70 12.96 2.01
CA LEU A 64 -5.71 13.54 1.13
C LEU A 64 -5.91 15.04 1.40
N MET A 65 -6.03 15.42 2.68
CA MET A 65 -6.14 16.83 3.07
C MET A 65 -4.87 17.62 2.70
N LEU A 66 -3.69 17.06 2.97
CA LEU A 66 -2.42 17.70 2.60
C LEU A 66 -2.28 17.85 1.08
N GLU A 67 -2.69 16.86 0.30
CA GLU A 67 -2.74 16.93 -1.17
C GLU A 67 -3.70 18.04 -1.63
N ALA A 68 -4.90 18.13 -1.04
CA ALA A 68 -5.88 19.15 -1.38
C ALA A 68 -5.38 20.57 -1.07
N ILE A 69 -4.73 20.77 0.08
CA ILE A 69 -4.08 22.04 0.45
C ILE A 69 -2.97 22.36 -0.55
N LEU A 70 -2.15 21.38 -0.91
CA LEU A 70 -1.02 21.58 -1.81
C LEU A 70 -1.47 21.96 -3.22
N ARG A 71 -2.56 21.34 -3.71
CA ARG A 71 -3.18 21.64 -5.01
C ARG A 71 -4.07 22.88 -5.00
N ARG A 72 -4.48 23.38 -3.82
CA ARG A 72 -5.48 24.44 -3.64
C ARG A 72 -6.80 24.16 -4.37
N LYS A 73 -7.11 22.89 -4.64
CA LYS A 73 -8.31 22.43 -5.36
C LYS A 73 -8.70 21.05 -4.85
N PHE A 74 -10.00 20.81 -4.73
CA PHE A 74 -10.54 19.49 -4.45
C PHE A 74 -11.17 18.90 -5.72
N THR A 75 -10.63 17.78 -6.18
CA THR A 75 -11.02 17.13 -7.44
C THR A 75 -11.92 15.93 -7.19
N ILE A 76 -12.71 15.52 -8.20
CA ILE A 76 -13.54 14.31 -8.11
C ILE A 76 -12.70 13.06 -7.83
N HIS A 77 -11.47 13.00 -8.36
CA HIS A 77 -10.54 11.91 -8.06
C HIS A 77 -10.17 11.83 -6.56
N GLN A 78 -10.01 12.97 -5.89
CA GLN A 78 -9.79 13.02 -4.44
C GLN A 78 -11.02 12.58 -3.65
N ALA A 79 -12.22 12.95 -4.09
CA ALA A 79 -13.46 12.44 -3.49
C ALA A 79 -13.53 10.91 -3.59
N LEU A 80 -13.13 10.35 -4.74
CA LEU A 80 -13.16 8.91 -4.98
C LEU A 80 -12.06 8.13 -4.22
N GLN A 81 -10.98 8.79 -3.80
CA GLN A 81 -9.99 8.19 -2.91
C GLN A 81 -10.57 7.84 -1.54
N ILE A 82 -11.58 8.55 -1.05
CA ILE A 82 -12.21 8.29 0.26
C ILE A 82 -12.84 6.87 0.32
N PRO A 83 -13.80 6.50 -0.55
CA PRO A 83 -14.40 5.18 -0.50
C PRO A 83 -13.39 4.06 -0.82
N VAL A 84 -12.44 4.32 -1.72
CA VAL A 84 -11.37 3.34 -2.04
C VAL A 84 -10.47 3.08 -0.85
N THR A 85 -10.05 4.12 -0.13
CA THR A 85 -9.18 3.96 1.05
C THR A 85 -9.93 3.35 2.21
N PHE A 86 -11.21 3.67 2.38
CA PHE A 86 -12.07 2.98 3.34
C PHE A 86 -12.13 1.47 3.04
N PHE A 87 -12.38 1.10 1.78
CA PHE A 87 -12.39 -0.29 1.35
C PHE A 87 -11.03 -0.98 1.55
N PHE A 88 -9.93 -0.32 1.17
CA PHE A 88 -8.58 -0.83 1.39
C PHE A 88 -8.29 -1.09 2.88
N SER A 89 -8.62 -0.12 3.73
CA SER A 89 -8.48 -0.24 5.18
C SER A 89 -9.31 -1.38 5.77
N PHE A 90 -10.54 -1.55 5.31
CA PHE A 90 -11.39 -2.68 5.69
C PHE A 90 -10.79 -4.02 5.26
N CYS A 91 -10.23 -4.10 4.04
CA CYS A 91 -9.53 -5.29 3.56
C CYS A 91 -8.29 -5.61 4.40
N ILE A 92 -7.53 -4.60 4.87
CA ILE A 92 -6.39 -4.81 5.75
C ILE A 92 -6.83 -5.47 7.05
N ASP A 93 -7.85 -4.92 7.73
CA ASP A 93 -8.32 -5.48 9.00
C ASP A 93 -8.90 -6.88 8.83
N THR A 94 -9.65 -7.11 7.74
CA THR A 94 -10.19 -8.43 7.41
C THR A 94 -9.06 -9.44 7.17
N ALA A 95 -8.07 -9.10 6.36
CA ALA A 95 -6.93 -9.98 6.10
C ALA A 95 -6.11 -10.22 7.37
N MET A 96 -5.91 -9.20 8.20
CA MET A 96 -5.26 -9.34 9.50
C MET A 96 -6.04 -10.28 10.41
N ALA A 97 -7.37 -10.26 10.41
CA ALA A 97 -8.20 -11.15 11.21
C ALA A 97 -8.08 -12.63 10.78
N PHE A 98 -8.00 -12.90 9.48
CA PHE A 98 -7.85 -14.26 8.94
C PHE A 98 -6.43 -14.82 9.06
N ILE A 99 -5.40 -13.96 8.90
CA ILE A 99 -4.00 -14.42 8.89
C ILE A 99 -3.49 -14.52 10.34
N PRO A 100 -3.11 -15.73 10.79
CA PRO A 100 -2.64 -15.92 12.16
C PRO A 100 -1.28 -15.23 12.37
N THR A 101 -1.11 -14.68 13.57
CA THR A 101 0.11 -13.98 13.93
C THR A 101 1.28 -14.92 14.22
N ARG A 102 2.48 -14.52 13.81
CA ARG A 102 3.74 -15.21 14.09
C ARG A 102 4.69 -14.36 14.95
N PHE A 103 4.17 -13.35 15.68
CA PHE A 103 4.99 -12.56 16.61
C PHE A 103 5.70 -13.46 17.63
N GLY A 104 7.02 -13.29 17.77
CA GLY A 104 7.84 -14.08 18.69
C GLY A 104 8.06 -15.54 18.27
N GLY A 105 7.59 -15.95 17.09
CA GLY A 105 7.79 -17.31 16.56
C GLY A 105 9.19 -17.55 15.97
N PRO A 106 9.47 -18.79 15.52
CA PRO A 106 10.74 -19.13 14.88
C PRO A 106 10.95 -18.30 13.60
N TRP A 107 12.20 -17.90 13.35
CA TRP A 107 12.53 -16.99 12.25
C TRP A 107 12.16 -17.53 10.87
N GLY A 108 12.31 -18.85 10.63
CA GLY A 108 12.03 -19.49 9.34
C GLY A 108 10.58 -19.32 8.85
N PRO A 109 9.56 -19.77 9.61
CA PRO A 109 8.15 -19.56 9.26
C PRO A 109 7.77 -18.08 9.09
N SER A 110 8.33 -17.20 9.92
CA SER A 110 8.15 -15.75 9.79
C SER A 110 8.71 -15.22 8.47
N PHE A 111 9.89 -15.70 8.05
CA PHE A 111 10.48 -15.33 6.76
C PHE A 111 9.62 -15.81 5.57
N VAL A 112 9.02 -17.00 5.66
CA VAL A 112 8.08 -17.49 4.64
C VAL A 112 6.85 -16.59 4.51
N TYR A 113 6.27 -16.14 5.63
CA TYR A 113 5.15 -15.18 5.62
C TYR A 113 5.55 -13.85 4.98
N LEU A 114 6.75 -13.36 5.28
CA LEU A 114 7.30 -12.14 4.69
C LEU A 114 7.42 -12.28 3.16
N VAL A 115 7.99 -13.39 2.67
CA VAL A 115 8.16 -13.65 1.23
C VAL A 115 6.81 -13.76 0.52
N ILE A 116 5.88 -14.54 1.06
CA ILE A 116 4.51 -14.67 0.51
C ILE A 116 3.84 -13.30 0.44
N GLY A 117 3.92 -12.54 1.52
CA GLY A 117 3.35 -11.20 1.59
C GLY A 117 3.98 -10.23 0.59
N CYS A 118 5.31 -10.27 0.40
CA CYS A 118 6.00 -9.46 -0.61
C CYS A 118 5.52 -9.79 -2.04
N ILE A 119 5.35 -11.07 -2.36
CA ILE A 119 4.90 -11.52 -3.69
C ILE A 119 3.45 -11.07 -3.95
N ILE A 120 2.55 -11.32 -3.00
CA ILE A 120 1.13 -10.95 -3.11
C ILE A 120 0.97 -9.43 -3.18
N MET A 121 1.68 -8.69 -2.31
CA MET A 121 1.63 -7.22 -2.31
C MET A 121 2.16 -6.64 -3.62
N ALA A 122 3.28 -7.15 -4.13
CA ALA A 122 3.83 -6.69 -5.40
C ALA A 122 2.90 -6.97 -6.59
N LEU A 123 2.19 -8.09 -6.57
CA LEU A 123 1.16 -8.40 -7.57
C LEU A 123 -0.01 -7.41 -7.48
N GLY A 124 -0.49 -7.13 -6.26
CA GLY A 124 -1.56 -6.16 -6.02
C GLY A 124 -1.22 -4.76 -6.52
N ILE A 125 -0.05 -4.24 -6.13
CA ILE A 125 0.47 -2.94 -6.61
C ILE A 125 0.59 -2.93 -8.14
N SER A 126 1.01 -4.04 -8.75
CA SER A 126 1.11 -4.12 -10.21
C SER A 126 -0.26 -3.99 -10.89
N PHE A 127 -1.31 -4.59 -10.33
CA PHE A 127 -2.68 -4.43 -10.83
C PHE A 127 -3.20 -3.01 -10.67
N GLU A 128 -2.95 -2.38 -9.52
CA GLU A 128 -3.33 -0.99 -9.26
C GLU A 128 -2.68 -0.04 -10.29
N VAL A 129 -1.38 -0.22 -10.54
CA VAL A 129 -0.61 0.59 -11.50
C VAL A 129 -1.05 0.34 -12.95
N ILE A 130 -1.34 -0.90 -13.34
CA ILE A 130 -1.80 -1.23 -14.70
C ILE A 130 -3.23 -0.71 -14.94
N ALA A 131 -4.08 -0.76 -13.93
CA ALA A 131 -5.46 -0.29 -14.01
C ALA A 131 -5.54 1.22 -14.26
N ASP A 132 -4.60 1.99 -13.70
CA ASP A 132 -4.41 3.44 -13.93
C ASP A 132 -5.72 4.23 -13.75
N VAL A 133 -6.43 3.96 -12.65
CA VAL A 133 -7.75 4.53 -12.36
C VAL A 133 -7.67 5.62 -11.30
N ILE A 134 -7.12 5.27 -10.15
CA ILE A 134 -6.96 6.13 -8.97
C ILE A 134 -5.60 5.80 -8.36
N MET A 135 -4.96 6.81 -7.79
CA MET A 135 -3.77 6.63 -6.97
C MET A 135 -4.16 6.87 -5.51
N LEU A 136 -3.67 6.02 -4.59
CA LEU A 136 -3.96 6.14 -3.16
C LEU A 136 -3.46 7.49 -2.60
N PRO A 137 -4.11 8.09 -1.59
CA PRO A 137 -3.78 9.42 -1.08
C PRO A 137 -2.32 9.62 -0.70
N ALA A 138 -1.70 8.63 -0.05
CA ALA A 138 -0.28 8.71 0.30
C ALA A 138 0.61 8.90 -0.94
N GLU A 139 0.37 8.13 -2.00
CA GLU A 139 1.12 8.23 -3.25
C GLU A 139 0.76 9.50 -4.04
N ALA A 140 -0.51 9.91 -3.99
CA ALA A 140 -1.00 11.14 -4.59
C ALA A 140 -0.37 12.38 -3.98
N PHE A 141 -0.28 12.42 -2.65
CA PHE A 141 0.44 13.45 -1.93
C PHE A 141 1.92 13.51 -2.32
N VAL A 142 2.62 12.36 -2.33
CA VAL A 142 4.04 12.30 -2.73
C VAL A 142 4.24 12.76 -4.18
N ARG A 143 3.33 12.41 -5.08
CA ARG A 143 3.39 12.85 -6.49
C ARG A 143 3.25 14.36 -6.60
N GLU A 144 2.34 14.97 -5.85
CA GLU A 144 2.19 16.43 -5.85
C GLU A 144 3.37 17.14 -5.20
N LEU A 145 3.95 16.56 -4.14
CA LEU A 145 5.16 17.07 -3.52
C LEU A 145 6.36 17.01 -4.49
N SER A 146 6.51 15.90 -5.20
CA SER A 146 7.53 15.72 -6.25
C SER A 146 7.39 16.77 -7.35
N LYS A 147 6.16 17.05 -7.84
CA LYS A 147 5.93 18.09 -8.85
C LYS A 147 6.29 19.50 -8.36
N LYS A 148 6.01 19.83 -7.09
CA LYS A 148 6.32 21.15 -6.53
C LYS A 148 7.80 21.34 -6.23
N THR A 149 8.49 20.29 -5.80
CA THR A 149 9.92 20.36 -5.43
C THR A 149 10.86 20.15 -6.62
N GLY A 150 10.35 19.60 -7.74
CA GLY A 150 11.17 19.22 -8.89
C GLY A 150 11.98 17.95 -8.68
N ILE A 151 11.81 17.26 -7.55
CA ILE A 151 12.51 16.00 -7.24
C ILE A 151 11.81 14.87 -8.01
N PRO A 152 12.54 13.92 -8.63
CA PRO A 152 11.95 12.75 -9.27
C PRO A 152 11.03 11.97 -8.32
N PHE A 153 9.88 11.50 -8.81
CA PHE A 153 8.86 10.82 -8.00
C PHE A 153 9.42 9.64 -7.19
N GLY A 154 10.30 8.83 -7.79
CA GLY A 154 10.94 7.72 -7.09
C GLY A 154 11.75 8.17 -5.87
N ASN A 155 12.54 9.23 -6.01
CA ASN A 155 13.36 9.76 -4.91
C ASN A 155 12.49 10.42 -3.84
N ALA A 156 11.46 11.18 -4.25
CA ALA A 156 10.51 11.77 -3.32
C ALA A 156 9.75 10.71 -2.52
N LYS A 157 9.39 9.59 -3.16
CA LYS A 157 8.74 8.44 -2.53
C LYS A 157 9.65 7.76 -1.52
N VAL A 158 10.91 7.49 -1.87
CA VAL A 158 11.89 6.92 -0.93
C VAL A 158 12.09 7.84 0.27
N ALA A 159 12.21 9.15 0.06
CA ALA A 159 12.35 10.13 1.14
C ALA A 159 11.12 10.12 2.07
N PHE A 160 9.92 10.14 1.51
CA PHE A 160 8.67 10.09 2.27
C PHE A 160 8.48 8.77 3.04
N ASP A 161 8.79 7.64 2.42
CA ASP A 161 8.70 6.33 3.08
C ASP A 161 9.74 6.20 4.19
N SER A 162 10.93 6.79 4.00
CA SER A 162 11.96 6.86 5.02
C SER A 162 11.54 7.72 6.21
N THR A 163 10.89 8.88 5.99
CA THR A 163 10.41 9.72 7.10
C THR A 163 9.31 9.03 7.91
N LEU A 164 8.37 8.35 7.25
CA LEU A 164 7.35 7.55 7.93
C LEU A 164 7.95 6.38 8.72
N THR A 165 8.96 5.71 8.17
CA THR A 165 9.65 4.60 8.85
C THR A 165 10.43 5.11 10.06
N ILE A 166 11.15 6.23 9.94
CA ILE A 166 11.85 6.85 11.06
C ILE A 166 10.88 7.26 12.17
N LEU A 167 9.75 7.86 11.80
CA LEU A 167 8.71 8.23 12.77
C LEU A 167 8.12 7.00 13.46
N ALA A 168 7.87 5.92 12.72
CA ALA A 168 7.41 4.64 13.29
C ALA A 168 8.44 4.06 14.27
N MET A 169 9.74 4.09 13.93
CA MET A 169 10.80 3.66 14.83
C MET A 169 10.88 4.51 16.10
N ALA A 170 10.79 5.84 15.97
CA ALA A 170 10.80 6.76 17.11
C ALA A 170 9.62 6.50 18.06
N VAL A 171 8.40 6.37 17.52
CA VAL A 171 7.20 6.05 18.30
C VAL A 171 7.34 4.67 18.97
N ALA A 172 7.84 3.66 18.25
CA ALA A 172 8.05 2.32 18.82
C ALA A 172 9.07 2.33 19.98
N LEU A 173 10.17 3.07 19.83
CA LEU A 173 11.20 3.21 20.88
C LEU A 173 10.66 3.94 22.11
N ILE A 174 9.87 5.00 21.92
CA ILE A 174 9.28 5.75 23.03
C ILE A 174 8.24 4.90 23.78
N ALA A 175 7.40 4.15 23.05
CA ALA A 175 6.30 3.42 23.65
C ALA A 175 6.69 2.05 24.23
N PHE A 176 7.60 1.32 23.57
CA PHE A 176 7.93 -0.07 23.92
C PHE A 176 9.37 -0.27 24.36
N HIS A 177 10.22 0.76 24.28
CA HIS A 177 11.68 0.67 24.43
C HIS A 177 12.34 -0.39 23.53
N LYS A 178 11.64 -0.80 22.47
CA LYS A 178 12.03 -1.81 21.49
C LYS A 178 11.46 -1.43 20.14
N LEU A 179 12.12 -1.85 19.06
CA LEU A 179 11.66 -1.67 17.69
C LEU A 179 10.55 -2.67 17.34
N ASN A 180 9.42 -2.59 18.03
CA ASN A 180 8.24 -3.39 17.73
C ASN A 180 7.61 -2.86 16.44
N GLY A 181 7.45 -3.75 15.45
CA GLY A 181 6.78 -3.45 14.17
C GLY A 181 7.65 -2.87 13.06
N VAL A 182 8.87 -2.41 13.36
CA VAL A 182 9.88 -2.03 12.35
C VAL A 182 11.15 -2.80 12.63
N ARG A 183 11.43 -3.83 11.82
CA ARG A 183 12.61 -4.71 11.96
C ARG A 183 13.21 -4.97 10.58
N GLU A 184 14.16 -5.89 10.49
CA GLU A 184 14.87 -6.27 9.25
C GLU A 184 13.94 -6.57 8.07
N GLY A 185 12.77 -7.15 8.31
CA GLY A 185 11.76 -7.43 7.30
C GLY A 185 11.17 -6.18 6.65
N THR A 186 11.18 -5.02 7.32
CA THR A 186 10.80 -3.73 6.71
C THR A 186 11.81 -3.33 5.63
N LEU A 187 13.10 -3.53 5.87
CA LEU A 187 14.15 -3.25 4.90
C LEU A 187 14.10 -4.24 3.74
N ILE A 188 13.96 -5.53 4.03
CA ILE A 188 13.81 -6.59 3.02
C ILE A 188 12.60 -6.29 2.13
N ASN A 189 11.46 -5.97 2.73
CA ASN A 189 10.25 -5.61 2.00
C ASN A 189 10.44 -4.38 1.12
N ALA A 190 11.07 -3.32 1.64
CA ALA A 190 11.32 -2.09 0.87
C ALA A 190 12.19 -2.34 -0.38
N LEU A 191 13.18 -3.25 -0.28
CA LEU A 191 14.05 -3.60 -1.40
C LEU A 191 13.39 -4.59 -2.38
N CYS A 192 12.72 -5.62 -1.87
CA CYS A 192 12.16 -6.70 -2.69
C CYS A 192 10.90 -6.28 -3.45
N VAL A 193 9.97 -5.57 -2.81
CA VAL A 193 8.66 -5.26 -3.42
C VAL A 193 8.82 -4.41 -4.68
N GLY A 194 9.68 -3.39 -4.66
CA GLY A 194 9.91 -2.56 -5.84
C GLY A 194 10.43 -3.36 -7.04
N GLN A 195 11.34 -4.31 -6.80
CA GLN A 195 11.85 -5.19 -7.84
C GLN A 195 10.79 -6.17 -8.35
N LEU A 196 10.01 -6.77 -7.44
CA LEU A 196 8.92 -7.68 -7.79
C LEU A 196 7.81 -6.98 -8.57
N VAL A 197 7.44 -5.76 -8.21
CA VAL A 197 6.48 -4.95 -8.98
C VAL A 197 6.98 -4.73 -10.41
N ARG A 198 8.27 -4.40 -10.57
CA ARG A 198 8.87 -4.24 -11.91
C ARG A 198 8.80 -5.53 -12.73
N LEU A 199 9.09 -6.67 -12.11
CA LEU A 199 8.98 -7.98 -12.73
C LEU A 199 7.54 -8.30 -13.15
N TRP A 200 6.59 -8.20 -12.22
CA TRP A 200 5.18 -8.46 -12.50
C TRP A 200 4.62 -7.57 -13.60
N ARG A 201 4.96 -6.28 -13.58
CA ARG A 201 4.57 -5.36 -14.65
C ARG A 201 5.14 -5.79 -16.00
N SER A 202 6.41 -6.17 -16.07
CA SER A 202 6.99 -6.63 -17.35
C SER A 202 6.27 -7.87 -17.93
N LEU A 203 5.75 -8.74 -17.06
CA LEU A 203 5.04 -9.96 -17.46
C LEU A 203 3.55 -9.71 -17.78
N LEU A 204 2.89 -8.87 -16.99
CA LEU A 204 1.42 -8.74 -16.98
C LEU A 204 0.90 -7.48 -17.68
N GLU A 205 1.74 -6.46 -17.90
CA GLU A 205 1.30 -5.19 -18.48
C GLU A 205 0.73 -5.36 -19.90
N LEU A 206 1.36 -6.18 -20.74
CA LEU A 206 0.89 -6.47 -22.10
C LEU A 206 -0.45 -7.25 -22.14
N PRO A 207 -0.60 -8.41 -21.47
CA PRO A 207 -1.85 -9.16 -21.52
C PRO A 207 -3.01 -8.41 -20.84
N LEU A 208 -2.76 -7.74 -19.71
CA LEU A 208 -3.82 -7.03 -18.98
C LEU A 208 -4.23 -5.73 -19.69
N LYS A 209 -3.29 -4.98 -20.29
CA LYS A 209 -3.68 -3.82 -21.12
C LYS A 209 -4.57 -4.24 -22.28
N LYS A 210 -4.22 -5.34 -22.98
CA LYS A 210 -5.08 -5.90 -24.04
C LYS A 210 -6.46 -6.26 -23.52
N LEU A 211 -6.57 -6.89 -22.35
CA LEU A 211 -7.85 -7.24 -21.73
C LEU A 211 -8.68 -6.01 -21.35
N CYS A 212 -8.03 -4.96 -20.85
CA CYS A 212 -8.68 -3.71 -20.51
C CYS A 212 -9.15 -2.94 -21.75
N THR A 213 -8.36 -2.94 -22.83
CA THR A 213 -8.67 -2.19 -24.07
C THR A 213 -9.47 -2.97 -25.10
N ALA A 214 -9.58 -4.30 -24.98
CA ALA A 214 -10.36 -5.12 -25.89
C ALA A 214 -11.84 -4.71 -25.82
N GLU A 215 -12.36 -4.19 -26.94
CA GLU A 215 -13.81 -4.04 -27.12
C GLU A 215 -14.48 -5.41 -26.94
N PRO A 216 -15.68 -5.46 -26.34
CA PRO A 216 -16.46 -6.69 -26.36
C PRO A 216 -16.67 -7.06 -27.83
N ALA A 217 -16.35 -8.32 -28.18
CA ALA A 217 -16.76 -8.85 -29.47
C ALA A 217 -18.27 -8.64 -29.56
N ALA A 218 -18.71 -7.87 -30.56
CA ALA A 218 -20.12 -7.66 -30.83
C ALA A 218 -20.74 -9.03 -31.12
N GLU A 219 -21.51 -9.55 -30.18
CA GLU A 219 -22.53 -10.57 -30.41
C GLU A 219 -23.87 -9.90 -30.69
#